data_AF-Q1GX02-F1
#
_entry.id   AF-Q1GX02-F1
#
_cell.length_a   1.000
_cell.length_b   1.000
_cell.length_c   1.000
_cell.angle_alpha   90.00
_cell.angle_beta   90.00
_cell.angle_gamma   90.00
#
_symmetry.space_group_name_H-M   'P 1'
#
loop_
_entity.id
_entity.type
_entity.pdbx_description
1 polymer ?
#
loop_
_entity_poly.entity_id
_entity_poly.type
_entity_poly.pdbx_seq_one_letter_code
_entity_poly.pdbx_strand_id
1 'polypeptide(L)'
;MVAGRQPGADTIFVGHCHGHPYGEIDLVIPVDDAVELAGPGDWQGLGWVCAARDTLHFLKVRNGALMTLNYMPAGRILYQFDPAEIRARRGGA
;
A
#
# COMPACT_ATOMS: atom_id res chain seq x y z
N MET A 1 -9.69 17.14 -2.81
CA MET A 1 -10.81 17.22 -3.78
C MET A 1 -10.29 17.47 -5.20
N VAL A 2 -10.12 16.41 -5.99
CA VAL A 2 -9.87 16.52 -7.44
C VAL A 2 -11.23 16.53 -8.14
N ALA A 3 -11.56 17.62 -8.83
CA ALA A 3 -12.86 17.77 -9.50
C ALA A 3 -13.10 16.63 -10.52
N GLY A 4 -14.28 16.01 -10.46
CA GLY A 4 -14.70 14.94 -11.38
C GLY A 4 -14.36 13.51 -10.95
N ARG A 5 -13.69 13.31 -9.81
CA ARG A 5 -13.47 11.96 -9.26
C ARG A 5 -14.69 11.52 -8.46
N GLN A 6 -15.33 10.42 -8.87
CA GLN A 6 -16.30 9.74 -8.01
C GLN A 6 -15.56 8.75 -7.10
N PRO A 7 -15.66 8.87 -5.77
CA PRO A 7 -15.16 7.83 -4.88
C PRO A 7 -16.01 6.56 -5.11
N GLY A 8 -15.37 5.50 -5.59
CA GLY A 8 -15.98 4.18 -5.62
C GLY A 8 -15.96 3.61 -4.22
N ALA A 9 -17.09 3.69 -3.50
CA ALA A 9 -17.22 3.19 -2.14
C ALA A 9 -16.89 1.69 -2.00
N ASP A 10 -16.92 0.93 -3.09
CA ASP A 10 -16.72 -0.53 -3.09
C ASP A 10 -15.53 -1.01 -3.93
N THR A 11 -14.74 -0.11 -4.53
CA THR A 11 -13.63 -0.50 -5.40
C THR A 11 -12.31 -0.52 -4.61
N ILE A 12 -11.69 -1.70 -4.52
CA ILE A 12 -10.32 -1.86 -4.02
C ILE A 12 -9.37 -1.87 -5.22
N PHE A 13 -8.47 -0.89 -5.28
CA PHE A 13 -7.35 -0.87 -6.21
C PHE A 13 -6.19 -1.65 -5.60
N VAL A 14 -5.61 -2.57 -6.37
CA VAL A 14 -4.49 -3.41 -5.92
C VAL A 14 -3.28 -3.16 -6.81
N GLY A 15 -2.18 -2.71 -6.21
CA GLY A 15 -0.91 -2.50 -6.87
C GLY A 15 -0.12 -3.80 -7.06
N HIS A 16 1.14 -3.67 -7.49
CA HIS A 16 2.05 -4.80 -7.60
C HIS A 16 2.56 -5.26 -6.22
N CYS A 17 2.84 -6.56 -6.12
CA CYS A 17 3.52 -7.13 -4.97
C CYS A 17 4.95 -6.55 -4.88
N HIS A 18 5.37 -6.14 -3.69
CA HIS A 18 6.74 -5.70 -3.45
C HIS A 18 7.19 -6.06 -2.03
N GLY A 19 8.50 -6.18 -1.89
CA GLY A 19 9.15 -6.63 -0.67
C GLY A 19 10.11 -5.60 -0.11
N HIS A 20 10.33 -5.70 1.19
CA HIS A 20 10.99 -4.71 2.03
C HIS A 20 12.27 -5.28 2.64
N PRO A 21 13.44 -5.26 1.94
CA PRO A 21 14.67 -5.82 2.51
C PRO A 21 15.05 -5.25 3.88
N TYR A 22 14.71 -3.98 4.10
CA TYR A 22 15.11 -3.23 5.28
C TYR A 22 13.93 -2.53 5.99
N GLY A 23 12.69 -2.76 5.52
CA GLY A 23 11.49 -2.04 5.95
C GLY A 23 11.19 -0.81 5.10
N GLU A 24 10.08 -0.13 5.39
CA GLU A 24 9.65 1.11 4.75
C GLU A 24 8.80 1.93 5.74
N ILE A 25 8.88 3.26 5.64
CA ILE A 25 7.99 4.19 6.34
C ILE A 25 7.26 5.02 5.29
N ASP A 26 5.94 4.97 5.29
CA ASP A 26 5.09 5.75 4.39
C ASP A 26 4.32 6.82 5.17
N LEU A 27 4.29 8.04 4.66
CA LEU A 27 3.30 9.04 5.03
C LEU A 27 2.15 8.98 4.02
N VAL A 28 0.96 8.60 4.49
CA VAL A 28 -0.27 8.65 3.72
C VAL A 28 -0.82 10.07 3.71
N ILE A 29 -0.98 10.63 2.51
CA ILE A 29 -1.50 11.97 2.28
C ILE A 29 -2.81 11.84 1.50
N PRO A 30 -3.98 11.95 2.15
CA PRO A 30 -5.27 11.85 1.49
C PRO A 30 -5.47 12.92 0.42
N VAL A 31 -6.02 12.52 -0.72
CA VAL A 31 -6.60 13.43 -1.73
C VAL A 31 -8.11 13.54 -1.53
N ASP A 32 -8.73 12.43 -1.13
CA ASP A 32 -10.13 12.30 -0.72
C ASP A 32 -10.18 11.89 0.76
N ASP A 33 -11.07 12.51 1.54
CA ASP A 33 -11.07 12.40 3.01
C ASP A 33 -11.31 10.98 3.53
N ALA A 34 -12.04 10.15 2.78
CA ALA A 34 -12.39 8.79 3.17
C ALA A 34 -11.37 7.73 2.74
N VAL A 35 -10.30 8.11 2.02
CA VAL A 35 -9.36 7.15 1.45
C VAL A 35 -8.61 6.37 2.54
N GLU A 36 -8.42 5.08 2.28
CA GLU A 36 -7.60 4.22 3.13
C GLU A 36 -6.60 3.42 2.31
N LEU A 37 -5.41 3.23 2.90
CA LEU A 37 -4.33 2.37 2.43
C LEU A 37 -4.25 1.13 3.33
N ALA A 38 -4.26 -0.07 2.75
CA ALA A 38 -3.95 -1.29 3.51
C ALA A 38 -2.44 -1.42 3.68
N GLY A 39 -1.98 -1.35 4.93
CA GLY A 39 -0.61 -1.64 5.33
C GLY A 39 -0.53 -2.88 6.23
N PRO A 40 0.59 -3.09 6.93
CA PRO A 40 0.77 -4.17 7.89
C PRO A 40 -0.22 -4.14 9.07
N GLY A 41 -0.78 -2.96 9.38
CA GLY A 41 -1.79 -2.75 10.43
C GLY A 41 -3.23 -2.73 9.92
N ASP A 42 -3.51 -3.35 8.77
CA ASP A 42 -4.79 -3.27 8.04
C ASP A 42 -5.02 -1.88 7.38
N TRP A 43 -6.27 -1.50 7.14
CA TRP A 43 -6.65 -0.22 6.53
C TRP A 43 -6.38 0.98 7.43
N GLN A 44 -5.74 2.01 6.87
CA GLN A 44 -5.50 3.29 7.55
C GLN A 44 -5.66 4.49 6.61
N GLY A 45 -6.14 5.62 7.14
CA GLY A 45 -6.24 6.89 6.41
C GLY A 45 -4.99 7.75 6.55
N LEU A 46 -5.15 9.04 6.84
CA LEU A 46 -4.06 9.97 7.13
C LEU A 46 -3.14 9.44 8.24
N GLY A 47 -1.83 9.44 7.99
CA GLY A 47 -0.84 9.10 9.01
C GLY A 47 0.35 8.32 8.48
N TRP A 48 1.03 7.64 9.39
CA TRP A 48 2.24 6.87 9.11
C TRP A 48 1.95 5.38 9.03
N VAL A 49 2.55 4.72 8.05
CA VAL A 49 2.54 3.26 7.88
C VAL A 49 3.98 2.79 7.95
N CYS A 50 4.25 1.74 8.73
CA CYS A 50 5.60 1.17 8.80
C CYS A 50 5.56 -0.30 8.41
N ALA A 51 6.29 -0.65 7.35
CA ALA A 51 6.55 -2.03 6.98
C ALA A 51 7.84 -2.52 7.65
N ALA A 52 7.77 -3.71 8.25
CA ALA A 52 8.95 -4.35 8.81
C ALA A 52 9.87 -4.88 7.70
N ARG A 53 11.15 -5.05 8.04
CA ARG A 53 12.10 -5.74 7.17
C ARG A 53 11.64 -7.17 6.83
N ASP A 54 12.08 -7.65 5.68
CA ASP A 54 11.81 -8.98 5.14
C ASP A 54 10.30 -9.29 4.99
N THR A 55 9.47 -8.24 4.86
CA THR A 55 8.05 -8.37 4.54
C THR A 55 7.77 -8.25 3.05
N LEU A 56 6.64 -8.79 2.61
CA LEU A 56 6.17 -8.79 1.22
C LEU A 56 4.66 -8.54 1.23
N HIS A 57 4.18 -7.54 0.50
CA HIS A 57 2.76 -7.24 0.43
C HIS A 57 2.32 -6.60 -0.89
N PHE A 58 1.01 -6.58 -1.07
CA PHE A 58 0.35 -5.77 -2.10
C PHE A 58 -0.10 -4.47 -1.47
N LEU A 59 0.17 -3.35 -2.14
CA LEU A 59 -0.45 -2.08 -1.78
C LEU A 59 -1.92 -2.11 -2.22
N LYS A 60 -2.85 -1.84 -1.30
CA LYS A 60 -4.29 -1.76 -1.61
C LYS A 60 -4.84 -0.42 -1.18
N VAL A 61 -5.67 0.19 -2.03
CA VAL A 61 -6.33 1.48 -1.76
C VAL A 61 -7.83 1.32 -1.95
N ARG A 62 -8.62 1.90 -1.07
CA ARG A 62 -10.09 1.98 -1.20
C ARG A 62 -10.61 3.38 -0.84
N ASN A 63 -11.88 3.62 -1.10
CA ASN A 63 -12.62 4.82 -0.67
C ASN A 63 -12.10 6.16 -1.23
N GLY A 64 -11.36 6.14 -2.33
CA GLY A 64 -10.88 7.35 -3.00
C GLY A 64 -9.43 7.24 -3.43
N ALA A 65 -8.68 8.32 -3.25
CA ALA A 65 -7.27 8.36 -3.57
C ALA A 65 -6.42 9.14 -2.59
N LEU A 66 -5.13 8.82 -2.64
CA LEU A 66 -4.09 9.31 -1.77
C LEU A 66 -2.78 9.42 -2.55
N MET A 67 -1.80 10.07 -1.93
CA MET A 67 -0.39 10.00 -2.27
C MET A 67 0.34 9.36 -1.09
N THR A 68 1.44 8.66 -1.36
CA THR A 68 2.37 8.24 -0.31
C THR A 68 3.72 8.91 -0.51
N LEU A 69 4.31 9.40 0.59
CA LEU A 69 5.72 9.76 0.63
C LEU A 69 6.46 8.67 1.40
N ASN A 70 7.39 8.01 0.73
CA ASN A 70 8.02 6.81 1.24
C ASN A 70 9.47 7.07 1.63
N TYR A 71 9.87 6.54 2.78
CA TYR A 71 11.27 6.39 3.18
C TYR A 71 11.66 4.91 3.11
N MET A 72 12.49 4.58 2.13
CA MET A 72 13.08 3.26 1.96
C MET A 72 14.53 3.28 2.44
N PRO A 73 14.91 2.51 3.47
CA PRO A 73 16.30 2.40 3.86
C PRO A 73 17.16 1.91 2.68
N ALA A 74 18.28 2.60 2.44
CA ALA A 74 19.16 2.39 1.30
C ALA A 74 18.48 2.49 -0.09
N GLY A 75 17.27 3.04 -0.19
CA GLY A 75 16.51 3.18 -1.43
C GLY A 75 16.17 1.83 -2.09
N ARG A 76 16.12 0.73 -1.32
CA ARG A 76 15.94 -0.62 -1.87
C ARG A 76 14.53 -1.14 -1.66
N ILE A 77 13.94 -1.62 -2.75
CA ILE A 77 12.66 -2.31 -2.82
C ILE A 77 12.81 -3.50 -3.77
N LEU A 78 12.10 -4.60 -3.51
CA LEU A 78 12.15 -5.80 -4.33
C LEU A 78 10.85 -6.00 -5.10
N TYR A 79 10.96 -6.38 -6.37
CA TYR A 79 9.83 -6.72 -7.25
C TYR A 79 9.91 -8.12 -7.86
N GLN A 80 11.07 -8.78 -7.75
CA GLN A 80 11.30 -10.08 -8.35
C GLN A 80 11.18 -11.17 -7.28
N PHE A 81 10.11 -11.94 -7.35
CA PHE A 81 9.78 -13.03 -6.42
C PHE A 81 9.39 -14.29 -7.17
N ASP A 82 9.40 -15.41 -6.45
CA ASP A 82 8.82 -16.65 -6.95
C ASP A 82 7.30 -16.47 -7.16
N PRO A 83 6.75 -16.75 -8.36
CA PRO A 83 5.31 -16.70 -8.60
C PRO A 83 4.47 -17.53 -7.61
N ALA A 84 5.00 -18.63 -7.08
CA ALA A 84 4.34 -19.43 -6.06
C ALA A 84 4.22 -18.66 -4.74
N GLU A 85 5.26 -17.92 -4.33
CA GLU A 85 5.26 -17.08 -3.14
C GLU A 85 4.25 -15.93 -3.27
N ILE A 86 4.20 -15.29 -4.45
CA ILE A 86 3.21 -14.24 -4.74
C ILE A 86 1.79 -14.80 -4.66
N ARG A 87 1.52 -15.96 -5.27
CA ARG A 87 0.19 -16.58 -5.28
C ARG A 87 -0.28 -16.92 -3.87
N ALA A 88 0.60 -17.44 -3.02
CA ALA A 88 0.29 -17.74 -1.62
C ALA A 88 -0.17 -16.49 -0.85
N ARG A 89 0.41 -15.32 -1.13
CA ARG A 89 0.05 -14.06 -0.44
C ARG A 89 -1.13 -13.32 -1.03
N ARG A 90 -1.50 -13.58 -2.29
CA ARG A 90 -2.64 -12.95 -2.96
C ARG A 90 -4.00 -13.45 -2.44
N GLY A 91 -4.04 -14.66 -1.88
CA GLY A 91 -5.24 -15.29 -1.31
C GLY A 91 -5.44 -15.09 0.19
N GLY A 92 -4.56 -14.35 0.86
CA GLY A 92 -4.71 -13.97 2.27
C GLY A 92 -5.32 -12.58 2.39
N ALA A 93 -6.64 -12.50 2.40
CA ALA A 93 -7.46 -11.40 2.89
C ALA A 93 -8.90 -11.90 3.06
#